data_AF-A0A5C5RGM6-F1
#
_entry.id   AF-A0A5C5RGM6-F1
#
_cell.length_a   1.000
_cell.length_b   1.000
_cell.length_c   1.000
_cell.angle_alpha   90.00
_cell.angle_beta   90.00
_cell.angle_gamma   90.00
#
_symmetry.space_group_name_H-M   'P 1'
#
loop_
_entity.id
_entity.type
_entity.pdbx_description
1 polymer ?
#
loop_
_entity_poly.entity_id
_entity_poly.type
_entity_poly.pdbx_seq_one_letter_code
_entity_poly.pdbx_strand_id
1 'polypeptide(L)'
;MPPLAFAQLLDSGALGAAETRAFGRIMAREGVDLAVVIARQGQVPVRWFHEVYPAMDAQQGFRLGVAFAEHAQLTSFGPLSLPLVSAGSVL
;
A
#
# COMPACT_ATOMS: atom_id res chain seq x y z
N MET A 1 -3.78 3.58 4.19
CA MET A 1 -3.55 3.14 2.79
C MET A 1 -4.50 1.99 2.44
N PRO A 2 -5.03 1.92 1.20
CA PRO A 2 -5.90 0.83 0.77
C PRO A 2 -5.19 -0.53 0.81
N PRO A 3 -5.83 -1.58 1.32
CA PRO A 3 -5.17 -2.85 1.60
C PRO A 3 -4.87 -3.64 0.32
N LEU A 4 -5.69 -3.49 -0.73
CA LEU A 4 -5.44 -4.14 -2.01
C LEU A 4 -4.24 -3.52 -2.73
N ALA A 5 -4.12 -2.19 -2.71
CA ALA A 5 -2.96 -1.51 -3.28
C ALA A 5 -1.65 -1.86 -2.56
N PHE A 6 -1.72 -2.09 -1.24
CA PHE A 6 -0.58 -2.58 -0.48
C PHE A 6 -0.18 -4.02 -0.85
N ALA A 7 -1.16 -4.91 -1.01
CA ALA A 7 -0.89 -6.28 -1.47
C ALA A 7 -0.22 -6.27 -2.84
N GLN A 8 -0.74 -5.48 -3.78
CA GLN A 8 -0.15 -5.29 -5.11
C GLN A 8 1.30 -4.79 -5.04
N LEU A 9 1.59 -3.85 -4.13
CA LEU A 9 2.94 -3.32 -3.93
C LEU A 9 3.91 -4.34 -3.32
N LEU A 10 3.44 -5.21 -2.41
CA LEU A 10 4.25 -6.29 -1.84
C LEU A 10 4.57 -7.36 -2.91
N ASP A 11 3.59 -7.70 -3.74
CA ASP A 11 3.72 -8.71 -4.79
C ASP A 11 4.52 -8.22 -6.00
N SER A 12 4.55 -6.90 -6.28
CA SER A 12 5.29 -6.36 -7.42
C SER A 12 6.81 -6.39 -7.24
N GLY A 13 7.30 -6.58 -6.01
CA GLY A 13 8.72 -6.53 -5.68
C GLY A 13 9.34 -5.13 -5.68
N ALA A 14 8.55 -4.07 -5.93
CA ALA A 14 9.04 -2.70 -6.04
C ALA A 14 9.63 -2.14 -4.74
N LEU A 15 9.25 -2.71 -3.59
CA LEU A 15 9.78 -2.32 -2.28
C LEU A 15 11.20 -2.82 -2.00
N GLY A 16 11.64 -3.86 -2.71
CA GLY A 16 12.86 -4.58 -2.38
C GLY A 16 12.63 -5.72 -1.39
N ALA A 17 13.46 -6.76 -1.49
CA ALA A 17 13.28 -8.00 -0.73
C ALA A 17 13.47 -7.84 0.78
N ALA A 18 14.21 -6.84 1.25
CA ALA A 18 14.44 -6.62 2.68
C ALA A 18 13.22 -5.95 3.33
N GLU A 19 12.64 -5.00 2.63
CA GLU A 19 11.48 -4.20 3.00
C GLU A 19 10.22 -5.06 2.98
N THR A 20 10.00 -5.87 1.94
CA THR A 20 8.89 -6.84 1.90
C THR A 20 8.96 -7.82 3.08
N ARG A 21 10.16 -8.32 3.40
CA ARG A 21 10.36 -9.17 4.60
C ARG A 21 10.10 -8.42 5.90
N ALA A 22 10.45 -7.14 5.99
CA ALA A 22 10.19 -6.32 7.17
C ALA A 22 8.68 -6.12 7.38
N PHE A 23 7.92 -5.79 6.33
CA PHE A 23 6.46 -5.72 6.39
C PHE A 23 5.84 -7.06 6.80
N GLY A 24 6.32 -8.19 6.24
CA GLY A 24 5.86 -9.52 6.63
C GLY A 24 6.09 -9.83 8.11
N ARG A 25 7.23 -9.41 8.69
CA ARG A 25 7.49 -9.57 10.13
C ARG A 25 6.55 -8.73 10.99
N ILE A 26 6.26 -7.49 10.59
CA ILE A 26 5.34 -6.61 11.32
C ILE A 26 3.92 -7.21 11.32
N MET A 27 3.46 -7.70 10.16
CA MET A 27 2.17 -8.36 10.04
C MET A 27 2.06 -9.60 10.94
N ALA A 28 3.08 -10.47 10.93
CA ALA A 28 3.12 -11.65 11.78
C ALA A 28 3.11 -11.27 13.28
N ARG A 29 3.87 -10.22 13.66
CA ARG A 29 3.92 -9.72 15.05
C ARG A 29 2.58 -9.16 15.52
N GLU A 30 1.85 -8.48 14.63
CA GLU A 30 0.54 -7.91 14.95
C GLU A 30 -0.63 -8.89 14.72
N GLY A 31 -0.35 -10.12 14.25
CA GLY A 31 -1.39 -11.11 13.94
C GLY A 31 -2.31 -10.69 12.79
N VAL A 32 -1.81 -9.86 11.86
CA VAL A 32 -2.60 -9.31 10.77
C VAL A 32 -2.47 -10.18 9.52
N ASP A 33 -3.59 -10.75 9.10
CA ASP A 33 -3.74 -11.38 7.79
C ASP A 33 -4.27 -10.36 6.77
N LEU A 34 -3.48 -10.08 5.73
CA LEU A 34 -3.85 -9.08 4.72
C LEU A 34 -5.12 -9.46 3.97
N ALA A 35 -5.39 -10.75 3.77
CA ALA A 35 -6.63 -11.21 3.14
C ALA A 35 -7.86 -10.80 3.96
N VAL A 36 -7.76 -10.89 5.30
CA VAL A 36 -8.81 -10.45 6.22
C VAL A 36 -8.97 -8.92 6.21
N VAL A 37 -7.87 -8.17 6.12
CA VAL A 37 -7.92 -6.70 6.03
C VAL A 37 -8.56 -6.26 4.71
N ILE A 38 -8.22 -6.90 3.59
CA ILE A 38 -8.83 -6.64 2.27
C ILE A 38 -10.33 -6.94 2.30
N ALA A 39 -10.73 -8.11 2.83
CA ALA A 39 -12.14 -8.51 2.90
C ALA A 39 -12.99 -7.53 3.72
N ARG A 40 -12.40 -6.95 4.78
CA ARG A 40 -13.05 -5.96 5.65
C ARG A 40 -12.92 -4.52 5.16
N GLN A 41 -12.28 -4.28 4.01
CA GLN A 41 -11.95 -2.95 3.50
C GLN A 41 -11.23 -2.08 4.55
N GLY A 42 -10.43 -2.71 5.42
CA GLY A 42 -9.68 -2.03 6.47
C GLY A 42 -8.50 -1.26 5.90
N GLN A 43 -7.98 -0.27 6.64
CA GLN A 43 -6.79 0.47 6.20
C GLN A 43 -5.51 -0.15 6.77
N VAL A 44 -4.44 -0.15 5.96
CA VAL A 44 -3.11 -0.53 6.43
C VAL A 44 -2.53 0.60 7.30
N PRO A 45 -1.98 0.28 8.50
CA PRO A 45 -1.45 1.28 9.42
C PRO A 45 -0.23 2.03 8.87
N VAL A 46 -0.27 3.37 8.95
CA VAL A 46 0.87 4.23 8.54
C VAL A 46 2.12 3.98 9.42
N ARG A 47 1.94 3.58 10.68
CA ARG A 47 3.05 3.25 11.59
C ARG A 47 4.00 2.16 11.06
N TRP A 48 3.50 1.23 10.23
CA TRP A 48 4.34 0.19 9.63
C TRP A 48 5.40 0.77 8.70
N PHE A 49 5.07 1.84 7.97
CA PHE A 49 5.99 2.53 7.08
C PHE A 49 7.09 3.24 7.84
N HIS A 50 6.78 3.83 8.99
CA HIS A 50 7.78 4.43 9.86
C HIS A 50 8.72 3.38 10.50
N GLU A 51 8.23 2.17 10.76
CA GLU A 51 9.11 1.08 11.23
C GLU A 51 10.02 0.53 10.13
N VAL A 52 9.53 0.40 8.90
CA VAL A 52 10.33 -0.12 7.77
C VAL A 52 11.30 0.95 7.23
N TYR A 53 10.88 2.21 7.22
CA TYR A 53 11.67 3.36 6.77
C TYR A 53 11.85 4.37 7.93
N PRO A 54 12.66 4.04 8.95
CA PRO A 54 12.83 4.90 10.13
C PRO A 54 13.53 6.23 9.81
N ALA A 55 14.31 6.29 8.73
CA ALA A 55 14.98 7.47 8.24
C ALA A 55 14.35 8.03 6.95
N MET A 56 13.04 7.77 6.73
CA MET A 56 12.34 8.15 5.50
C MET A 56 12.54 9.63 5.18
N ASP A 57 13.41 9.90 4.20
CA ASP A 57 13.61 11.22 3.65
C ASP A 57 12.63 11.48 2.49
N ALA A 58 12.59 12.73 2.02
CA ALA A 58 11.69 13.11 0.92
C ALA A 58 11.91 12.25 -0.34
N GLN A 59 13.13 11.74 -0.56
CA GLN A 59 13.48 10.93 -1.72
C GLN A 59 12.97 9.48 -1.60
N GLN A 60 13.06 8.87 -0.41
CA GLN A 60 12.47 7.58 -0.11
C GLN A 60 10.94 7.65 -0.14
N GLY A 61 10.36 8.72 0.43
CA GLY A 61 8.92 8.97 0.35
C GLY A 61 8.44 9.13 -1.10
N PHE A 62 9.20 9.85 -1.94
CA PHE A 62 8.88 10.00 -3.36
C PHE A 62 8.96 8.66 -4.11
N ARG A 63 10.02 7.86 -3.93
CA ARG A 63 10.14 6.55 -4.58
C ARG A 63 9.02 5.60 -4.18
N LEU A 64 8.64 5.61 -2.90
CA LEU A 64 7.52 4.82 -2.40
C LEU A 64 6.20 5.28 -3.02
N GLY A 65 5.99 6.59 -3.14
CA GLY A 65 4.82 7.17 -3.81
C GLY A 65 4.73 6.82 -5.29
N VAL A 66 5.87 6.83 -6.01
CA VAL A 66 5.94 6.43 -7.42
C VAL A 66 5.64 4.94 -7.59
N ALA A 67 6.31 4.07 -6.82
CA ALA A 67 6.06 2.63 -6.85
C ALA A 67 4.58 2.31 -6.54
N PHE A 68 3.98 3.06 -5.61
CA PHE A 68 2.56 2.95 -5.33
C PHE A 68 1.69 3.38 -6.52
N ALA A 69 1.98 4.53 -7.13
CA ALA A 69 1.23 5.02 -8.29
C ALA A 69 1.32 4.07 -9.50
N GLU A 70 2.46 3.39 -9.68
CA GLU A 70 2.67 2.44 -10.78
C GLU A 70 1.94 1.10 -10.56
N HIS A 71 1.76 0.67 -9.30
CA HIS A 71 1.22 -0.65 -8.98
C HIS A 71 -0.19 -0.65 -8.37
N ALA A 72 -0.66 0.49 -7.88
CA ALA A 72 -2.03 0.64 -7.41
C ALA A 72 -2.99 0.65 -8.60
N GLN A 73 -3.80 -0.41 -8.73
CA GLN A 73 -4.89 -0.40 -9.69
C GLN A 73 -6.01 0.57 -9.24
N LEU A 74 -6.71 1.19 -10.20
CA LEU A 74 -7.81 2.12 -9.91
C LEU A 74 -8.94 1.46 -9.09
N THR A 75 -9.11 0.13 -9.24
CA THR A 75 -10.04 -0.70 -8.48
C THR A 75 -9.63 -0.91 -7.02
N SER A 76 -8.37 -0.65 -6.68
CA SER A 76 -7.82 -0.79 -5.33
C SER A 76 -8.27 0.29 -4.35
N PHE A 77 -8.99 1.31 -4.83
CA PHE A 77 -9.62 2.35 -4.01
C PHE A 77 -11.04 2.00 -3.52
N GLY A 78 -11.52 0.77 -3.75
CA GLY A 78 -12.81 0.30 -3.25
C GLY A 78 -13.98 1.15 -3.77
N PRO A 79 -14.88 1.69 -2.93
CA PRO A 79 -16.04 2.48 -3.38
C PRO A 79 -15.68 3.80 -4.08
N LEU A 80 -14.43 4.26 -3.98
CA LEU A 80 -13.94 5.46 -4.69
C LEU A 80 -13.50 5.15 -6.13
N SER A 81 -13.37 3.88 -6.52
CA SER A 81 -13.03 3.50 -7.90
C SER A 81 -14.09 3.95 -8.91
N LEU A 82 -15.38 3.81 -8.58
CA LEU A 82 -16.49 4.20 -9.46
C LEU A 82 -16.55 5.71 -9.76
N PRO A 83 -16.49 6.61 -8.75
CA PRO A 83 -16.40 8.05 -8.98
C PRO A 83 -15.15 8.50 -9.77
N LEU A 84 -14.01 7.82 -9.59
CA LEU A 84 -12.77 8.13 -10.30
C LEU A 84 -12.81 7.70 -11.78
N VAL A 85 -13.44 6.56 -12.10
CA VAL A 85 -13.66 6.12 -13.49
C VAL A 85 -14.76 6.93 -14.18
N SER A 86 -15.78 7.39 -13.44
CA SER A 86 -16.93 8.11 -13.99
C SER A 86 -16.79 9.63 -14.02
N ALA A 87 -15.67 10.18 -13.52
CA ALA A 87 -15.39 11.60 -13.59
C ALA A 87 -15.24 12.03 -15.07
N GLY A 88 -16.22 12.80 -15.57
CA GLY A 88 -16.27 13.27 -16.96
C GLY A 88 -15.21 14.33 -17.32
N SER A 89 -14.37 14.73 -16.37
CA SER A 89 -13.30 15.71 -16.56
C SER A 89 -12.18 15.52 -15.55
N VAL A 90 -10.94 15.63 -16.05
CA VAL A 90 -9.71 15.75 -15.25
C VAL A 90 -9.40 17.26 -15.22
N LEU A 91 -9.48 17.88 -14.03
CA LEU A 91 -9.09 19.28 -13.81
C LEU A 91 -7.64 19.36 -13.34
#